data_AF-A0A9P1MQQ0-F1
#
_entry.id   AF-A0A9P1MQQ0-F1
#
_cell.length_a   1.000
_cell.length_b   1.000
_cell.length_c   1.000
_cell.angle_alpha   90.00
_cell.angle_beta   90.00
_cell.angle_gamma   90.00
#
_symmetry.space_group_name_H-M   'P 1'
#
loop_
_entity.id
_entity.type
_entity.pdbx_description
1 polymer ?
#
loop_
_entity_poly.entity_id
_entity_poly.type
_entity_poly.pdbx_seq_one_letter_code
_entity_poly.pdbx_strand_id
1 'polypeptide(L)'
;MKVLETSQKDNKATTPKNKMLQHYLPAGDRCYSCVHCRANLASHSDLISKSFQGSQGKAYLFNAVVNIGCGPAEERILLTGLHAVADIYCENCKTTLGWKYEHAFESSQKYKEGKFIIELAHMVKDNGWDEDQEEHEFRRKSIS
;
A
#
# COMPACT_ATOMS: atom_id res chain seq x y z
N MET A 1 24.80 37.18 32.08
CA MET A 1 24.57 37.79 30.75
C MET A 1 25.23 36.89 29.71
N LYS A 2 24.57 36.70 28.55
CA LYS A 2 24.97 35.88 27.38
C LYS A 2 26.43 36.20 26.97
N VAL A 3 27.16 35.30 26.29
CA VAL A 3 27.18 35.20 24.82
C VAL A 3 27.80 33.87 24.33
N LEU A 4 26.95 33.11 23.64
CA LEU A 4 27.10 32.33 22.38
C LEU A 4 28.07 31.14 22.22
N GLU A 5 27.42 30.00 21.98
CA GLU A 5 27.84 28.84 21.20
C GLU A 5 28.26 29.21 19.77
N THR A 6 29.23 28.48 19.21
CA THR A 6 29.27 28.25 17.76
C THR A 6 29.53 26.78 17.47
N SER A 7 28.51 26.15 16.91
CA SER A 7 28.42 24.75 16.48
C SER A 7 29.39 24.43 15.34
N GLN A 8 30.11 23.32 15.44
CA GLN A 8 30.68 22.63 14.29
C GLN A 8 29.59 21.71 13.70
N LYS A 9 29.15 22.03 12.48
CA LYS A 9 28.18 21.26 11.71
C LYS A 9 28.93 20.21 10.90
N ASP A 10 28.93 18.97 11.36
CA ASP A 10 29.38 17.85 10.55
C ASP A 10 28.28 17.46 9.56
N ASN A 11 28.40 18.00 8.34
CA ASN A 11 27.61 17.58 7.18
C ASN A 11 28.00 16.17 6.77
N LYS A 12 27.37 15.15 7.36
CA LYS A 12 27.49 13.78 6.86
C LYS A 12 26.52 13.59 5.70
N ALA A 13 27.03 13.84 4.49
CA ALA A 13 26.39 13.51 3.23
C ALA A 13 25.92 12.05 3.27
N THR A 14 24.60 11.85 3.23
CA THR A 14 24.02 10.51 3.14
C THR A 14 23.91 10.17 1.66
N THR A 15 24.82 9.32 1.17
CA THR A 15 24.80 8.79 -0.19
C THR A 15 23.44 8.15 -0.47
N PRO A 16 22.76 8.44 -1.59
CA PRO A 16 21.51 7.78 -1.92
C PRO A 16 21.80 6.30 -2.13
N LYS A 17 21.33 5.46 -1.20
CA LYS A 17 21.33 4.00 -1.38
C LYS A 17 20.52 3.73 -2.64
N ASN A 18 21.19 3.25 -3.68
CA ASN A 18 20.56 2.79 -4.90
C ASN A 18 19.65 1.61 -4.52
N LYS A 19 18.39 1.90 -4.19
CA LYS A 19 17.38 0.94 -3.76
C LYS A 19 17.02 0.15 -5.02
N MET A 20 17.75 -0.93 -5.28
CA MET A 20 17.29 -1.94 -6.21
C MET A 20 15.88 -2.34 -5.79
N LEU A 21 14.92 -2.29 -6.72
CA LEU A 21 13.54 -2.69 -6.46
C LEU A 21 13.54 -4.02 -5.73
N GLN A 22 12.76 -4.08 -4.66
CA GLN A 22 12.77 -5.22 -3.77
C GLN A 22 12.14 -6.38 -4.52
N HIS A 23 13.03 -7.23 -5.07
CA HIS A 23 12.82 -8.62 -5.46
C HIS A 23 11.57 -8.87 -6.33
N TYR A 24 11.77 -9.21 -7.59
CA TYR A 24 10.72 -9.84 -8.41
C TYR A 24 10.01 -10.90 -7.55
N LEU A 25 8.69 -10.74 -7.36
CA LEU A 25 7.88 -11.75 -6.68
C LEU A 25 7.98 -13.04 -7.52
N PRO A 26 8.00 -14.24 -6.90
CA PRO A 26 8.23 -15.49 -7.61
C PRO A 26 7.32 -15.63 -8.84
N ALA A 27 7.90 -16.04 -9.98
CA ALA A 27 7.12 -16.27 -11.19
C ALA A 27 6.07 -17.37 -10.92
N GLY A 28 4.79 -17.01 -11.04
CA GLY A 28 3.65 -17.90 -10.79
C GLY A 28 2.71 -17.43 -9.66
N ASP A 29 3.17 -16.51 -8.81
CA ASP A 29 2.31 -15.96 -7.75
C ASP A 29 1.37 -14.86 -8.25
N ARG A 30 0.18 -14.83 -7.67
CA ARG A 30 -0.80 -13.77 -7.91
C ARG A 30 -0.30 -12.46 -7.29
N CYS A 31 0.16 -11.52 -8.11
CA CYS A 31 0.76 -10.24 -7.74
C CYS A 31 0.04 -8.99 -8.28
N TYR A 32 -0.04 -7.94 -7.48
CA TYR A 32 -0.56 -6.64 -7.89
C TYR A 32 0.61 -5.73 -8.26
N SER A 33 0.50 -5.06 -9.41
CA SER A 33 1.54 -4.18 -9.95
C SER A 33 0.99 -2.79 -10.23
N CYS A 34 1.86 -1.78 -10.20
CA CYS A 34 1.48 -0.41 -10.53
C CYS A 34 1.01 -0.29 -11.97
N VAL A 35 -0.15 0.34 -12.19
CA VAL A 35 -0.73 0.48 -13.54
C VAL A 35 0.17 1.25 -14.52
N HIS A 36 0.95 2.22 -14.03
CA HIS A 36 1.74 3.12 -14.88
C HIS A 36 3.11 2.57 -15.25
N CYS A 37 3.78 1.87 -14.35
CA CYS A 37 5.17 1.45 -14.55
C CYS A 37 5.44 -0.03 -14.28
N ARG A 38 4.39 -0.79 -13.94
CA ARG A 38 4.46 -2.24 -13.68
C ARG A 38 5.42 -2.65 -12.57
N ALA A 39 5.81 -1.73 -11.68
CA ALA A 39 6.51 -2.09 -10.45
C ALA A 39 5.57 -2.94 -9.58
N ASN A 40 6.04 -4.10 -9.12
CA ASN A 40 5.30 -4.94 -8.18
C ASN A 40 4.98 -4.16 -6.91
N LEU A 41 3.73 -4.25 -6.45
CA LEU A 41 3.25 -3.55 -5.25
C LEU A 41 2.91 -4.53 -4.13
N ALA A 42 2.21 -5.62 -4.40
CA ALA A 42 1.78 -6.54 -3.35
C ALA A 42 1.56 -7.96 -3.88
N SER A 43 1.66 -8.95 -3.00
CA SER A 43 1.19 -10.31 -3.27
C SER A 43 -0.29 -10.45 -2.93
N HIS A 44 -0.98 -11.37 -3.61
CA HIS A 44 -2.33 -11.80 -3.23
C HIS A 44 -2.37 -12.51 -1.89
N SER A 45 -1.27 -13.16 -1.46
CA SER A 45 -1.19 -13.71 -0.11
C SER A 45 -1.28 -12.65 0.99
N ASP A 46 -0.91 -11.40 0.67
CA ASP A 46 -1.02 -10.26 1.59
C ASP A 46 -2.38 -9.57 1.53
N LEU A 47 -3.28 -9.96 0.63
CA LEU A 47 -4.62 -9.38 0.54
C LEU A 47 -5.46 -9.78 1.76
N ILE A 48 -5.97 -8.79 2.49
CA ILE A 48 -6.82 -9.00 3.68
C ILE A 48 -8.29 -8.85 3.32
N SER A 49 -8.65 -7.80 2.57
CA SER A 49 -10.05 -7.52 2.27
C SER A 49 -10.21 -6.72 0.99
N LYS A 50 -11.26 -7.06 0.22
CA LYS A 50 -11.67 -6.39 -1.01
C LYS A 50 -12.79 -5.35 -0.79
N SER A 51 -13.27 -5.20 0.44
CA SER A 51 -14.48 -4.43 0.78
C SER A 51 -14.18 -2.99 1.19
N PHE A 52 -13.09 -2.41 0.67
CA PHE A 52 -12.69 -1.03 0.95
C PHE A 52 -12.98 -0.12 -0.25
N GLN A 53 -13.10 1.17 0.04
CA GLN A 53 -13.30 2.23 -0.94
C GLN A 53 -12.35 3.38 -0.64
N GLY A 54 -11.82 3.98 -1.69
CA GLY A 54 -11.09 5.23 -1.65
C GLY A 54 -11.78 6.29 -2.51
N SER A 55 -11.09 7.40 -2.73
CA SER A 55 -11.62 8.54 -3.48
C SER A 55 -11.85 8.25 -4.96
N GLN A 56 -11.12 7.28 -5.52
CA GLN A 56 -11.15 6.84 -6.92
C GLN A 56 -11.96 5.54 -7.10
N GLY A 57 -12.70 5.09 -6.07
CA GLY A 57 -13.58 3.93 -6.14
C GLY A 57 -13.13 2.76 -5.27
N LYS A 58 -13.16 1.53 -5.80
CA LYS A 58 -12.82 0.32 -5.04
C LYS A 58 -11.34 0.33 -4.64
N ALA A 59 -11.06 -0.13 -3.43
CA ALA A 59 -9.71 -0.25 -2.91
C ALA A 59 -9.57 -1.55 -2.10
N TYR A 60 -8.35 -2.07 -1.99
CA TYR A 60 -8.06 -3.29 -1.25
C TYR A 60 -7.15 -3.01 -0.07
N LEU A 61 -7.37 -3.76 1.02
CA LEU A 61 -6.54 -3.74 2.21
C LEU A 61 -5.49 -4.86 2.14
N PHE A 62 -4.23 -4.50 2.32
CA PHE A 62 -3.09 -5.41 2.30
C PHE A 62 -2.33 -5.42 3.63
N ASN A 63 -1.74 -6.57 3.94
CA ASN A 63 -0.85 -6.76 5.07
C ASN A 63 0.52 -6.11 4.83
N ALA A 64 1.07 -6.26 3.62
CA ALA A 64 2.36 -5.71 3.22
C ALA A 64 2.30 -5.20 1.77
N VAL A 65 3.09 -4.15 1.50
CA VAL A 65 3.26 -3.54 0.18
C VAL A 65 4.74 -3.20 -0.01
N VAL A 66 5.26 -3.43 -1.21
CA VAL A 66 6.66 -3.21 -1.61
C VAL A 66 6.76 -2.14 -2.69
N ASN A 67 7.97 -1.63 -2.92
CA ASN A 67 8.26 -0.61 -3.94
C ASN A 67 7.40 0.65 -3.80
N ILE A 68 7.13 1.04 -2.56
CA ILE A 68 6.44 2.28 -2.21
C ILE A 68 7.31 3.19 -1.34
N GLY A 69 7.07 4.48 -1.46
CA GLY A 69 7.44 5.47 -0.45
C GLY A 69 6.19 5.92 0.31
N CYS A 70 6.40 6.44 1.53
CA CYS A 70 5.34 7.00 2.36
C CYS A 70 5.55 8.51 2.52
N GLY A 71 4.45 9.26 2.47
CA GLY A 71 4.39 10.66 2.91
C GLY A 71 4.38 10.79 4.44
N PRO A 72 4.27 12.02 4.96
CA PRO A 72 4.04 12.24 6.38
C PRO A 72 2.69 11.67 6.83
N ALA A 73 2.61 11.27 8.10
CA ALA A 73 1.36 10.86 8.71
C ALA A 73 0.51 12.10 9.02
N GLU A 74 -0.76 12.04 8.64
CA GLU A 74 -1.74 13.11 8.83
C GLU A 74 -3.05 12.54 9.39
N GLU A 75 -3.69 13.31 10.27
CA GLU A 75 -5.01 12.94 10.80
C GLU A 75 -6.11 13.23 9.78
N ARG A 76 -6.94 12.23 9.50
CA ARG A 76 -8.06 12.31 8.56
C ARG A 76 -9.29 11.62 9.12
N ILE A 77 -10.46 12.25 8.92
CA ILE A 77 -11.76 11.62 9.19
C ILE A 77 -12.11 10.74 7.99
N LEU A 78 -12.17 9.44 8.22
CA LEU A 78 -12.60 8.44 7.24
C LEU A 78 -13.99 7.92 7.61
N LEU A 79 -14.57 7.07 6.76
CA LEU A 79 -15.89 6.50 6.99
C LEU A 79 -16.03 5.81 8.36
N THR A 80 -14.94 5.19 8.84
CA THR A 80 -14.90 4.47 10.12
C THR A 80 -14.33 5.30 11.27
N GLY A 81 -14.35 6.64 11.16
CA GLY A 81 -13.87 7.54 12.20
C GLY A 81 -12.48 8.14 11.94
N LEU A 82 -11.91 8.78 12.97
CA LEU A 82 -10.61 9.46 12.91
C LEU A 82 -9.45 8.45 12.84
N HIS A 83 -8.52 8.70 11.93
CA HIS A 83 -7.30 7.90 11.75
C HIS A 83 -6.11 8.83 11.48
N ALA A 84 -4.91 8.44 11.88
CA ALA A 84 -3.68 8.97 11.32
C ALA A 84 -3.25 8.07 10.16
N VAL A 85 -3.09 8.64 8.97
CA VAL A 85 -2.74 7.91 7.74
C VAL A 85 -1.61 8.61 7.00
N ALA A 86 -0.80 7.84 6.30
CA ALA A 86 0.26 8.35 5.44
C ALA A 86 -0.03 7.97 3.99
N ASP A 87 0.00 8.92 3.06
CA ASP A 87 -0.14 8.61 1.64
C ASP A 87 1.02 7.73 1.18
N ILE A 88 0.72 6.76 0.31
CA ILE A 88 1.72 5.90 -0.31
C ILE A 88 1.79 6.16 -1.80
N TYR A 89 3.01 6.18 -2.33
CA TYR A 89 3.29 6.40 -3.73
C TYR A 89 4.24 5.35 -4.27
N CYS A 90 4.11 5.01 -5.55
CA CYS A 90 5.03 4.10 -6.21
C CYS A 90 6.45 4.68 -6.17
N GLU A 91 7.41 3.94 -5.64
CA GLU A 91 8.81 4.41 -5.54
C GLU A 91 9.42 4.66 -6.92
N ASN A 92 8.95 3.94 -7.96
CA ASN A 92 9.47 4.04 -9.32
C ASN A 92 8.89 5.23 -10.12
N CYS A 93 7.56 5.37 -10.18
CA CYS A 93 6.91 6.41 -10.99
C CYS A 93 6.27 7.55 -10.20
N LYS A 94 6.35 7.50 -8.86
CA LYS A 94 5.82 8.50 -7.92
C LYS A 94 4.29 8.72 -7.98
N THR A 95 3.55 7.88 -8.72
CA THR A 95 2.08 7.91 -8.70
C THR A 95 1.57 7.56 -7.30
N THR A 96 0.61 8.34 -6.79
CA THR A 96 -0.12 8.04 -5.55
C THR A 96 -0.95 6.78 -5.74
N LEU A 97 -0.84 5.84 -4.80
CA LEU A 97 -1.48 4.52 -4.89
C LEU A 97 -2.63 4.37 -3.89
N GLY A 98 -2.57 5.07 -2.76
CA GLY A 98 -3.50 4.97 -1.64
C GLY A 98 -2.84 5.46 -0.36
N TRP A 99 -3.09 4.80 0.77
CA TRP A 99 -2.55 5.20 2.07
C TRP A 99 -2.23 4.02 2.99
N LYS A 100 -1.35 4.24 3.97
CA LYS A 100 -1.08 3.34 5.10
C LYS A 100 -1.77 3.88 6.35
N TYR A 101 -2.38 3.00 7.14
CA TYR A 101 -2.87 3.36 8.47
C TYR A 101 -1.71 3.38 9.47
N GLU A 102 -1.39 4.54 10.01
CA GLU A 102 -0.39 4.68 11.08
C GLU A 102 -1.02 4.53 12.47
N HIS A 103 -2.22 5.09 12.65
CA HIS A 103 -2.96 4.98 13.90
C HIS A 103 -4.47 4.99 13.67
N ALA A 104 -5.21 4.21 14.46
CA ALA A 104 -6.66 4.25 14.54
C ALA A 104 -7.08 4.60 15.97
N PHE A 105 -7.93 5.61 16.16
CA PHE A 105 -8.27 6.08 17.51
C PHE A 105 -9.34 5.22 18.18
N GLU A 106 -10.13 4.49 17.40
CA GLU A 106 -11.12 3.54 17.91
C GLU A 106 -10.55 2.12 17.99
N SER A 107 -10.77 1.44 19.12
CA SER A 107 -10.33 0.07 19.35
C SER A 107 -10.84 -0.92 18.29
N SER A 108 -12.06 -0.69 17.78
CA SER A 108 -12.68 -1.51 16.73
C SER A 108 -11.94 -1.44 15.39
N GLN A 109 -11.12 -0.40 15.18
CA GLN A 109 -10.38 -0.14 13.94
C GLN A 109 -8.88 -0.47 14.05
N LYS A 110 -8.38 -0.87 15.23
CA LYS A 110 -6.96 -1.16 15.47
C LYS A 110 -6.35 -2.22 14.56
N TYR A 111 -7.17 -3.16 14.05
CA TYR A 111 -6.72 -4.18 13.10
C TYR A 111 -6.17 -3.59 11.78
N LYS A 112 -6.47 -2.32 11.48
CA LYS A 112 -5.99 -1.61 10.29
C LYS A 112 -4.59 -1.04 10.48
N GLU A 113 -4.12 -0.81 11.71
CA GLU A 113 -2.82 -0.19 11.95
C GLU A 113 -1.68 -1.01 11.31
N GLY A 114 -0.77 -0.31 10.62
CA GLY A 114 0.31 -0.91 9.85
C GLY A 114 -0.12 -1.51 8.50
N LYS A 115 -1.42 -1.56 8.18
CA LYS A 115 -1.95 -2.08 6.91
C LYS A 115 -2.02 -0.99 5.85
N PHE A 116 -2.15 -1.44 4.60
CA PHE A 116 -2.09 -0.58 3.42
C PHE A 116 -3.36 -0.65 2.61
N ILE A 117 -3.82 0.49 2.12
CA ILE A 117 -4.86 0.61 1.11
C ILE A 117 -4.21 0.93 -0.23
N ILE A 118 -4.56 0.18 -1.26
CA ILE A 118 -4.25 0.50 -2.66
C ILE A 118 -5.58 0.58 -3.43
N GLU A 119 -5.79 1.68 -4.13
CA GLU A 119 -6.96 1.86 -4.99
C GLU A 119 -6.79 1.09 -6.31
N LEU A 120 -7.87 0.46 -6.77
CA LEU A 120 -7.84 -0.36 -7.99
C LEU A 120 -7.50 0.46 -9.24
N ALA A 121 -7.81 1.75 -9.23
CA ALA A 121 -7.45 2.67 -10.30
C ALA A 121 -5.92 2.75 -10.54
N HIS A 122 -5.11 2.39 -9.54
CA HIS A 122 -3.66 2.53 -9.57
C HIS A 122 -2.89 1.20 -9.59
N MET A 123 -3.61 0.06 -9.61
CA MET A 123 -3.00 -1.26 -9.70
C MET A 123 -3.65 -2.15 -10.75
N VAL A 124 -2.84 -3.08 -11.27
CA VAL A 124 -3.25 -4.15 -12.16
C VAL A 124 -2.96 -5.49 -11.48
N LYS A 125 -3.80 -6.48 -11.73
CA LYS A 125 -3.49 -7.88 -11.43
C LYS A 125 -2.66 -8.39 -12.59
N ASP A 126 -1.43 -8.83 -12.34
CA ASP A 126 -0.68 -9.49 -13.40
C ASP A 126 -1.43 -10.79 -13.79
N ASN A 127 -1.15 -11.37 -14.97
CA ASN A 127 -1.66 -12.69 -15.39
C ASN A 127 -3.17 -13.01 -15.23
N GLY A 128 -4.06 -12.05 -15.01
CA GLY A 128 -5.52 -12.21 -15.17
C GLY A 128 -6.23 -13.24 -14.28
N TRP A 129 -5.70 -13.60 -13.10
CA TRP A 129 -6.27 -14.64 -12.20
C TRP A 129 -7.63 -14.34 -11.56
N ASP A 130 -8.41 -13.41 -12.11
CA ASP A 130 -9.83 -13.25 -11.76
C ASP A 130 -10.71 -14.33 -12.42
N GLU A 131 -10.18 -15.12 -13.35
CA GLU A 131 -10.91 -16.18 -14.07
C GLU A 131 -11.26 -17.39 -13.18
N ASP A 132 -10.58 -17.58 -12.04
CA ASP A 132 -10.82 -18.74 -11.15
C ASP A 132 -12.10 -18.62 -10.29
N GLN A 133 -12.73 -17.44 -10.19
CA GLN A 133 -13.93 -17.28 -9.35
C GLN A 133 -15.22 -17.73 -10.05
N GLU A 134 -15.26 -17.71 -11.39
CA GLU A 134 -16.43 -18.19 -12.13
C GLU A 134 -16.53 -19.73 -12.11
N GLU A 135 -15.41 -20.45 -12.16
CA GLU A 135 -15.41 -21.92 -12.18
C GLU A 135 -15.87 -22.52 -10.83
N HIS A 136 -15.51 -21.89 -9.71
CA HIS A 136 -15.91 -22.36 -8.37
C HIS A 136 -17.36 -22.03 -8.02
N GLU A 137 -17.90 -20.94 -8.54
CA GLU A 137 -19.31 -20.59 -8.39
C GLU A 137 -20.20 -21.40 -9.35
N PHE A 138 -19.70 -21.70 -10.56
CA PHE A 138 -20.34 -22.62 -11.49
C PHE A 138 -20.42 -24.04 -10.91
N ARG A 139 -19.33 -24.60 -10.37
CA ARG A 139 -19.35 -25.92 -9.69
C ARG A 139 -20.31 -25.98 -8.50
N ARG A 140 -20.51 -24.88 -7.76
CA ARG A 140 -21.51 -24.81 -6.68
C ARG A 140 -22.95 -24.75 -7.18
N LYS A 141 -23.20 -24.10 -8.32
CA LYS A 141 -24.52 -24.00 -8.97
C LYS A 141 -24.87 -25.23 -9.82
N SER A 142 -23.89 -26.02 -10.25
CA SER A 142 -24.09 -27.23 -11.05
C SER A 142 -24.31 -28.51 -10.25
N ILE A 143 -24.21 -28.44 -8.91
CA ILE A 143 -24.48 -29.57 -7.98
C ILE A 143 -25.73 -29.30 -7.12
N SER A 144 -26.42 -28.16 -7.34
CA SER A 144 -27.71 -27.83 -6.74
C SER A 144 -28.87 -28.07 -7.70
#